data_AF-A0A535CM49-F1
#
_entry.id   AF-A0A535CM49-F1
#
_cell.length_a   1.000
_cell.length_b   1.000
_cell.length_c   1.000
_cell.angle_alpha   90.00
_cell.angle_beta   90.00
_cell.angle_gamma   90.00
#
_symmetry.space_group_name_H-M   'P 1'
#
loop_
_entity.id
_entity.type
_entity.pdbx_description
1 polymer ?
#
loop_
_entity_poly.entity_id
_entity_poly.type
_entity_poly.pdbx_seq_one_letter_code
_entity_poly.pdbx_strand_id
1 'polypeptide(L)'
;MSGHTAFSKGTVLVLVGTKRGLFLLSSKDRERWELTSTALGSNRIFNAALDQREGHRLFAADNGDFFGTFLRYSDDFGQTWQEPEQG
;
A
#
# COMPACT_ATOMS: atom_id res chain seq x y z
N MET A 1 0.59 19.72 -8.34
CA MET A 1 -0.51 19.65 -7.36
C MET A 1 -0.99 18.20 -7.32
N SER A 2 -0.30 17.34 -6.56
CA SER A 2 -0.71 15.94 -6.43
C SER A 2 -1.71 15.87 -5.28
N GLY A 3 -2.96 15.53 -5.59
CA GLY A 3 -3.98 15.31 -4.58
C GLY A 3 -3.52 14.19 -3.65
N HIS A 4 -3.48 14.46 -2.35
CA HIS A 4 -3.38 13.37 -1.38
C HIS A 4 -4.60 12.47 -1.61
N THR A 5 -4.37 11.21 -1.97
CA THR A 5 -5.45 10.23 -2.07
C THR A 5 -5.95 10.00 -0.64
N ALA A 6 -6.94 10.77 -0.20
CA ALA A 6 -7.56 10.61 1.11
C ALA A 6 -8.85 9.81 0.94
N PHE A 7 -8.92 8.61 1.51
CA PHE A 7 -10.15 7.84 1.55
C PHE A 7 -11.09 8.37 2.66
N SER A 8 -12.36 8.59 2.33
CA SER A 8 -13.36 9.03 3.31
C SER A 8 -13.64 7.95 4.37
N LYS A 9 -14.06 8.36 5.57
CA LYS A 9 -14.50 7.44 6.63
C LYS A 9 -15.56 6.47 6.10
N GLY A 10 -15.41 5.18 6.42
CA GLY A 10 -16.31 4.12 5.98
C GLY A 10 -15.91 3.47 4.64
N THR A 11 -14.90 4.00 3.93
CA THR A 11 -14.30 3.30 2.79
C THR A 11 -13.59 2.03 3.26
N VAL A 12 -13.92 0.91 2.64
CA VAL A 12 -13.21 -0.36 2.77
C VAL A 12 -12.03 -0.36 1.81
N LEU A 13 -10.86 -0.74 2.31
CA LEU A 13 -9.67 -0.96 1.49
C LEU A 13 -9.28 -2.43 1.53
N VAL A 14 -8.95 -2.97 0.36
CA VAL A 14 -8.32 -4.28 0.21
C VAL A 14 -6.94 -4.07 -0.39
N LEU A 15 -5.92 -4.52 0.34
CA LEU A 15 -4.53 -4.49 -0.09
C LEU A 15 -4.25 -5.74 -0.93
N VAL A 16 -3.90 -5.56 -2.19
CA VAL A 16 -3.66 -6.66 -3.13
C VAL A 16 -2.18 -6.73 -3.45
N GLY A 17 -1.44 -7.54 -2.68
CA GLY A 17 -0.05 -7.87 -2.95
C GLY A 17 0.05 -8.91 -4.07
N THR A 18 0.92 -8.67 -5.04
CA THR A 18 1.14 -9.56 -6.19
C THR A 18 2.63 -9.73 -6.48
N LYS A 19 2.97 -10.61 -7.43
CA LYS A 19 4.34 -10.67 -7.98
C LYS A 19 4.73 -9.45 -8.84
N ARG A 20 3.80 -8.50 -9.06
CA ARG A 20 3.95 -7.34 -9.96
C ARG A 20 3.60 -6.01 -9.29
N GLY A 21 3.40 -6.00 -7.98
CA GLY A 21 3.25 -4.80 -7.18
C GLY A 21 2.17 -4.91 -6.12
N LEU A 22 1.96 -3.80 -5.42
CA LEU A 22 0.85 -3.59 -4.51
C LEU A 22 -0.21 -2.69 -5.15
N PHE A 23 -1.47 -3.11 -5.03
CA PHE A 23 -2.62 -2.35 -5.48
C PHE A 23 -3.62 -2.17 -4.34
N LEU A 24 -4.38 -1.08 -4.39
CA LEU A 24 -5.48 -0.83 -3.48
C LEU A 24 -6.80 -0.99 -4.24
N LEU A 25 -7.70 -1.81 -3.73
CA LEU A 25 -9.11 -1.78 -4.10
C LEU A 25 -9.85 -1.00 -3.02
N SER A 26 -10.62 0.01 -3.42
CA SER A 26 -11.43 0.81 -2.50
C SER A 26 -12.91 0.72 -2.82
N SER A 27 -13.75 0.68 -1.79
CA SER A 27 -15.20 0.60 -1.96
C SER A 27 -15.95 1.19 -0.77
N LYS A 28 -17.13 1.79 -1.01
CA LYS A 28 -18.05 2.24 0.04
C LYS A 28 -19.17 1.23 0.32
N ASP A 29 -19.54 0.44 -0.69
CA ASP A 29 -20.67 -0.50 -0.65
C ASP A 29 -20.23 -1.97 -0.64
N ARG A 30 -18.93 -2.25 -0.83
CA ARG A 30 -18.32 -3.59 -1.00
C ARG A 30 -18.80 -4.33 -2.25
N GLU A 31 -19.50 -3.66 -3.15
CA GLU A 31 -19.99 -4.21 -4.41
C GLU A 31 -19.23 -3.63 -5.60
N ARG A 32 -19.01 -2.31 -5.60
CA ARG A 32 -18.25 -1.59 -6.63
C ARG A 32 -16.88 -1.22 -6.09
N TRP A 33 -15.85 -1.55 -6.86
CA TRP A 33 -14.46 -1.39 -6.45
C TRP A 33 -13.70 -0.49 -7.42
N GLU A 34 -13.00 0.48 -6.87
CA GLU A 34 -12.04 1.31 -7.61
C GLU A 34 -10.63 0.79 -7.37
N LEU A 35 -9.90 0.56 -8.46
CA LEU A 35 -8.51 0.10 -8.43
C LEU A 35 -7.55 1.29 -8.46
N THR A 36 -6.62 1.34 -7.51
CA THR A 36 -5.53 2.31 -7.47
C THR A 36 -4.19 1.57 -7.45
N SER A 37 -3.25 1.97 -8.31
CA SER A 37 -1.87 1.48 -8.28
C SER A 37 -1.03 2.27 -7.28
N THR A 38 -0.13 1.58 -6.57
CA THR A 38 0.89 2.22 -5.72
C THR A 38 2.20 2.41 -6.49
N ALA A 39 3.15 3.17 -5.94
CA ALA A 39 4.49 3.33 -6.50
C ALA A 39 5.38 2.07 -6.37
N LEU A 40 4.90 0.99 -5.73
CA LEU A 40 5.56 -0.33 -5.75
C LEU A 40 5.17 -1.17 -6.98
N GLY A 41 4.74 -0.53 -8.06
CA GLY A 41 4.54 -1.21 -9.33
C GLY A 41 5.83 -1.89 -9.78
N SER A 42 5.74 -3.14 -10.25
CA SER A 42 6.84 -4.06 -10.61
C SER A 42 7.53 -4.83 -9.48
N ASN A 43 7.33 -4.44 -8.22
CA ASN A 43 7.89 -5.17 -7.07
C ASN A 43 7.09 -6.44 -6.73
N ARG A 44 7.67 -7.36 -5.98
CA ARG A 44 6.96 -8.54 -5.46
C ARG A 44 6.52 -8.27 -4.04
N ILE A 45 5.21 -8.22 -3.83
CA ILE A 45 4.63 -7.88 -2.52
C ILE A 45 3.86 -9.09 -2.00
N PHE A 46 4.44 -9.81 -1.03
CA PHE A 46 3.79 -11.00 -0.46
C PHE A 46 2.86 -10.68 0.70
N ASN A 47 3.09 -9.56 1.39
CA ASN A 47 2.21 -9.12 2.46
C ASN A 47 2.22 -7.59 2.57
N ALA A 48 1.09 -7.03 2.98
CA ALA A 48 0.95 -5.63 3.28
C ALA A 48 -0.11 -5.44 4.38
N ALA A 49 0.06 -4.41 5.19
CA ALA A 49 -0.84 -4.07 6.29
C ALA A 49 -1.08 -2.55 6.32
N LEU A 50 -2.28 -2.16 6.74
CA LEU A 50 -2.63 -0.76 7.00
C LEU A 50 -2.81 -0.58 8.51
N ASP A 51 -1.98 0.26 9.11
CA ASP A 51 -2.14 0.71 10.48
C ASP A 51 -2.94 2.01 10.52
N GLN A 52 -4.05 1.98 11.25
CA GLN A 52 -4.98 3.11 11.37
C GLN A 52 -4.99 3.74 12.76
N ARG A 53 -4.08 3.33 13.66
CA ARG A 53 -4.07 3.79 15.06
C ARG A 53 -3.66 5.25 15.18
N GLU A 54 -2.61 5.65 14.45
CA GLU A 54 -2.04 7.01 14.44
C GLU A 54 -1.98 7.55 13.01
N GLY A 55 -3.11 7.55 12.30
CA GLY A 55 -3.20 7.97 10.90
C GLY A 55 -3.49 6.82 9.94
N HIS A 56 -2.73 6.70 8.85
CA HIS A 56 -2.91 5.68 7.84
C HIS A 56 -1.56 5.26 7.23
N ARG A 57 -0.78 4.54 8.03
CA ARG A 57 0.52 4.04 7.58
C ARG A 57 0.35 2.66 6.95
N LEU A 58 0.71 2.55 5.68
CA LEU A 58 0.88 1.26 5.01
C LEU A 58 2.25 0.70 5.31
N PHE A 59 2.32 -0.62 5.49
CA PHE A 59 3.53 -1.41 5.48
C PHE A 59 3.46 -2.43 4.37
N ALA A 60 4.57 -2.68 3.68
CA ALA A 60 4.67 -3.71 2.66
C ALA A 60 5.98 -4.49 2.79
N ALA A 61 5.89 -5.81 2.71
CA ALA A 61 7.05 -6.67 2.50
C ALA A 61 7.40 -6.63 1.01
N ASP A 62 8.50 -5.95 0.68
CA ASP A 62 9.07 -5.90 -0.67
C ASP A 62 10.08 -7.03 -0.85
N ASN A 63 9.65 -8.09 -1.53
CA ASN A 63 10.39 -9.34 -1.67
C ASN A 63 11.19 -9.36 -2.97
N GLY A 64 12.25 -8.56 -3.03
CA GLY A 64 13.12 -8.47 -4.20
C GLY A 64 13.85 -9.78 -4.51
N ASP A 65 13.98 -10.11 -5.80
CA ASP A 65 14.63 -11.36 -6.25
C ASP A 65 16.14 -11.38 -5.98
N PHE A 66 16.78 -10.21 -5.86
CA PHE A 66 18.26 -10.08 -5.80
C PHE A 66 18.78 -9.67 -4.43
N PHE A 67 18.05 -8.81 -3.71
CA PHE A 67 18.54 -8.18 -2.48
C PHE A 67 17.78 -8.61 -1.23
N GLY A 68 16.87 -9.58 -1.36
CA GLY A 68 16.09 -10.11 -0.25
C GLY A 68 14.82 -9.31 0.04
N THR A 69 14.32 -9.43 1.26
CA THR A 69 13.06 -8.82 1.69
C THR A 69 13.32 -7.55 2.49
N PHE A 70 12.68 -6.45 2.08
CA PHE A 70 12.71 -5.17 2.77
C PHE A 70 11.34 -4.86 3.34
N LEU A 71 11.30 -4.29 4.54
CA LEU A 71 10.08 -3.63 5.02
C LEU A 71 10.07 -2.22 4.44
N ARG A 72 8.97 -1.84 3.79
CA ARG A 72 8.72 -0.45 3.37
C ARG A 72 7.49 0.07 4.08
N TYR A 73 7.43 1.38 4.30
CA TYR A 73 6.23 2.04 4.79
C TYR A 73 5.84 3.24 3.92
N SER A 74 4.57 3.65 4.02
CA SER A 74 4.01 4.79 3.29
C SER A 74 2.95 5.48 4.14
N ASP A 75 2.99 6.80 4.19
CA ASP A 75 2.02 7.64 4.91
C ASP A 75 1.01 8.34 3.97
N ASP A 76 1.02 7.99 2.68
CA ASP A 76 0.21 8.62 1.64
C ASP A 76 -0.54 7.61 0.75
N PHE A 77 -0.97 6.51 1.37
CA PHE A 77 -1.66 5.40 0.71
C PHE A 77 -0.89 4.80 -0.49
N GLY A 78 0.43 4.76 -0.37
CA GLY A 78 1.31 4.07 -1.31
C GLY A 78 1.71 4.92 -2.52
N GLN A 79 1.48 6.23 -2.50
CA GLN A 79 2.01 7.13 -3.54
C GLN A 79 3.53 7.25 -3.42
N THR A 80 4.07 7.31 -2.20
CA THR A 80 5.50 7.29 -1.90
C THR A 80 5.81 6.26 -0.83
N TRP A 81 7.03 5.69 -0.88
CA TRP A 81 7.48 4.66 0.05
C TRP A 81 8.83 5.01 0.64
N GLN A 82 8.98 4.71 1.92
CA GLN A 82 10.19 4.90 2.70
C GLN A 82 10.69 3.54 3.21
N GLU A 83 11.99 3.47 3.47
CA GLU A 83 12.60 2.37 4.23
C GLU A 83 12.72 2.81 5.70
N PRO A 84 12.46 1.92 6.68
CA PRO A 84 12.74 2.19 8.08
C PRO A 84 14.22 2.57 8.27
N GLU A 85 14.49 3.60 9.08
CA GLU A 85 15.87 3.98 9.42
C GLU A 85 16.63 2.86 10.15
N GLN A 86 15.90 2.00 10.86
CA GLN A 86 16.44 0.85 11.60
C GLN A 86 15.52 -0.35 11.41
N GLY A 87 16.12 -1.53 11.25
CA GLY A 87 15.44 -2.84 11.21
C GLY A 87 15.57 -3.56 12.54
#